data_AF-A0A4P7GH01-F1
#
_entry.id   AF-A0A4P7GH01-F1
#
_cell.length_a   1.000
_cell.length_b   1.000
_cell.length_c   1.000
_cell.angle_alpha   90.00
_cell.angle_beta   90.00
_cell.angle_gamma   90.00
#
_symmetry.space_group_name_H-M   'P 1'
#
loop_
_entity.id
_entity.type
_entity.pdbx_description
1 polymer ?
#
loop_
_entity_poly.entity_id
_entity_poly.type
_entity_poly.pdbx_seq_one_letter_code
_entity_poly.pdbx_strand_id
1 'polypeptide(L)'
;MRGAAGYALTAAVVLLAGCGGPAAEAPADRPPSPSSSPSTPATPTPADPTSSPTTTEEPRPAPVGADDFRVGRAEAVVRHLAGTIGPRHGTSPAFARAVRWVDAELAGLGYRVEQQRFRAPGGVSWGVPVPAGTSVNVVATPRGFDPARPHLVVGAHLDTVPQAPGAEDNASGVGVLLAAAHAAAQRRTRLPVVWVAFGAEEPRGPTDDDHHYGSRAYVAAMTGRERTAMQGMVSLDRVGVGATVPVGSAGASDPVQQSLLEAARRARVAALPEAESRSSDHWSFVRDGLPAARLGSTSYAAYHSPDDVPAVVDRAQLQRTGRIVLAWLSPSG
;
A
#
# COMPACT_ATOMS: atom_id res chain seq x y z
N MET A 1 -9.87 -63.87 -5.22
CA MET A 1 -9.98 -63.12 -6.50
C MET A 1 -8.86 -62.09 -6.47
N ARG A 2 -7.67 -62.28 -7.06
CA ARG A 2 -7.31 -62.36 -8.50
C ARG A 2 -7.95 -61.24 -9.32
N GLY A 3 -7.12 -60.34 -9.86
CA GLY A 3 -7.55 -59.24 -10.74
C GLY A 3 -6.60 -58.04 -10.77
N ALA A 4 -5.34 -58.24 -11.19
CA ALA A 4 -4.43 -57.13 -11.51
C ALA A 4 -4.44 -56.87 -13.03
N ALA A 5 -4.44 -55.59 -13.43
CA ALA A 5 -4.19 -55.18 -14.82
C ALA A 5 -3.57 -53.77 -14.82
N GLY A 6 -2.44 -53.62 -15.54
CA GLY A 6 -1.79 -52.34 -15.81
C GLY A 6 -1.84 -51.97 -17.29
N TYR A 7 -0.83 -51.24 -17.75
CA TYR A 7 -0.65 -50.68 -19.11
C TYR A 7 -1.47 -49.40 -19.41
N ALA A 8 -0.97 -48.41 -20.17
CA ALA A 8 0.40 -48.20 -20.67
C ALA A 8 0.70 -46.69 -20.85
N LEU A 9 1.98 -46.34 -20.75
CA LEU A 9 2.52 -45.06 -21.20
C LEU A 9 2.65 -45.06 -22.73
N THR A 10 2.26 -43.99 -23.42
CA THR A 10 2.63 -43.77 -24.83
C THR A 10 3.10 -42.34 -25.05
N ALA A 11 4.38 -42.20 -25.41
CA ALA A 11 4.95 -40.94 -25.87
C ALA A 11 4.90 -40.90 -27.40
N ALA A 12 4.56 -39.74 -27.97
CA ALA A 12 4.63 -39.50 -29.41
C ALA A 12 5.75 -38.51 -29.71
N VAL A 13 6.84 -39.00 -30.29
CA VAL A 13 7.90 -38.17 -30.89
C VAL A 13 7.52 -37.94 -32.35
N VAL A 14 7.57 -36.69 -32.80
CA VAL A 14 7.53 -36.35 -34.23
C VAL A 14 8.83 -35.65 -34.60
N LEU A 15 9.66 -36.36 -35.38
CA LEU A 15 10.83 -35.86 -36.06
C LEU A 15 10.56 -35.95 -37.57
N LEU A 16 10.71 -34.84 -38.29
CA LEU A 16 10.92 -34.85 -39.73
C LEU A 16 12.08 -33.90 -40.03
N ALA A 17 12.94 -34.31 -40.96
CA ALA A 17 14.23 -33.68 -41.22
C ALA A 17 14.48 -33.52 -42.72
N GLY A 18 15.35 -32.55 -43.06
CA GLY A 18 15.97 -32.37 -44.37
C GLY A 18 15.29 -31.35 -45.30
N CYS A 19 15.99 -30.76 -46.28
CA CYS A 19 17.44 -30.73 -46.54
C CYS A 19 17.75 -29.68 -47.63
N GLY A 20 18.96 -29.08 -47.63
CA GLY A 20 19.60 -28.51 -48.84
C GLY A 20 19.78 -26.98 -48.95
N GLY A 21 21.04 -26.52 -48.97
CA GLY A 21 21.49 -25.26 -49.62
C GLY A 21 22.02 -25.55 -51.04
N PRO A 22 23.04 -24.86 -51.61
CA PRO A 22 23.87 -23.71 -51.15
C PRO A 22 23.44 -22.40 -51.89
N ALA A 23 24.19 -21.32 -52.15
CA ALA A 23 25.58 -20.82 -51.96
C ALA A 23 25.50 -19.29 -51.68
N ALA A 24 26.42 -18.54 -51.04
CA ALA A 24 27.89 -18.39 -51.09
C ALA A 24 28.45 -17.62 -52.31
N GLU A 25 28.62 -16.28 -52.17
CA GLU A 25 29.68 -15.53 -52.87
C GLU A 25 30.05 -14.21 -52.14
N ALA A 26 31.36 -13.92 -52.07
CA ALA A 26 31.98 -12.67 -51.62
C ALA A 26 33.33 -12.53 -52.35
N PRO A 27 33.73 -11.32 -52.77
CA PRO A 27 34.90 -10.65 -52.15
C PRO A 27 34.66 -9.13 -51.98
N ALA A 28 35.13 -8.47 -50.91
CA ALA A 28 36.50 -7.99 -50.67
C ALA A 28 37.05 -7.01 -51.75
N ASP A 29 37.19 -5.72 -51.40
CA ASP A 29 38.37 -4.94 -51.81
C ASP A 29 38.67 -3.72 -50.90
N ARG A 30 39.96 -3.42 -50.72
CA ARG A 30 40.58 -2.28 -49.99
C ARG A 30 42.06 -2.30 -50.34
N PRO A 31 42.65 -1.29 -51.01
CA PRO A 31 43.33 -0.18 -50.30
C PRO A 31 43.38 1.12 -51.19
N PRO A 32 44.29 2.13 -51.03
CA PRO A 32 45.29 2.38 -49.99
C PRO A 32 45.28 3.80 -49.36
N SER A 33 46.09 3.95 -48.32
CA SER A 33 46.42 5.23 -47.68
C SER A 33 47.38 6.07 -48.53
N PRO A 34 47.30 7.42 -48.48
CA PRO A 34 48.39 8.30 -48.86
C PRO A 34 49.13 8.89 -47.64
N SER A 35 50.46 8.78 -47.72
CA SER A 35 51.52 9.65 -47.18
C SER A 35 51.23 10.62 -46.01
N SER A 36 52.03 10.47 -44.94
CA SER A 36 52.32 11.54 -44.00
C SER A 36 53.38 12.52 -44.53
N SER A 37 53.29 13.78 -44.14
CA SER A 37 54.34 14.81 -44.21
C SER A 37 54.07 15.88 -43.15
N PRO A 38 55.10 16.55 -42.59
CA PRO A 38 54.97 17.24 -41.31
C PRO A 38 54.31 18.61 -41.45
N SER A 39 53.34 18.91 -40.59
CA SER A 39 52.90 20.27 -40.31
C SER A 39 53.53 20.76 -38.99
N THR A 40 54.06 21.98 -39.03
CA THR A 40 54.71 22.67 -37.92
C THR A 40 53.81 22.78 -36.67
N PRO A 41 54.39 22.82 -35.46
CA PRO A 41 53.61 23.03 -34.24
C PRO A 41 53.07 24.47 -34.21
N ALA A 42 51.75 24.62 -34.36
CA ALA A 42 51.08 25.86 -34.01
C ALA A 42 50.92 25.93 -32.49
N THR A 43 51.41 27.00 -31.87
CA THR A 43 51.29 27.28 -30.44
C THR A 43 49.83 27.24 -30.00
N PRO A 44 49.46 26.47 -28.94
CA PRO A 44 48.12 26.58 -28.38
C PRO A 44 47.96 27.94 -27.69
N THR A 45 47.06 28.77 -28.22
CA THR A 45 46.50 29.91 -27.48
C THR A 45 45.85 29.37 -26.20
N PRO A 46 45.95 30.07 -25.04
CA PRO A 46 45.32 29.59 -23.81
C PRO A 46 43.81 29.49 -24.02
N ALA A 47 43.24 28.31 -23.79
CA ALA A 47 41.80 28.17 -23.65
C ALA A 47 41.39 28.80 -22.32
N ASP A 48 40.43 29.72 -22.35
CA ASP A 48 39.77 30.21 -21.13
C ASP A 48 39.23 29.03 -20.32
N PRO A 49 39.21 29.14 -18.97
CA PRO A 49 38.67 28.10 -18.10
C PRO A 49 37.16 27.97 -18.35
N THR A 50 36.81 27.06 -19.26
CA THR A 50 35.43 26.83 -19.67
C THR A 50 34.67 26.28 -18.48
N SER A 51 33.57 26.96 -18.15
CA SER A 51 32.79 26.78 -16.94
C SER A 51 32.47 25.31 -16.66
N SER A 52 32.80 24.83 -15.46
CA SER A 52 32.30 23.55 -14.95
C SER A 52 30.77 23.52 -15.11
N PRO A 53 30.17 22.41 -15.60
CA PRO A 53 28.72 22.33 -15.67
C PRO A 53 28.15 22.40 -14.26
N THR A 54 27.43 23.48 -13.95
CA THR A 54 26.65 23.59 -12.72
C THR A 54 25.52 22.57 -12.80
N THR A 55 25.75 21.40 -12.21
CA THR A 55 24.69 20.41 -11.97
C THR A 55 23.62 21.11 -11.13
N THR A 56 22.52 21.49 -11.78
CA THR A 56 21.38 22.09 -11.09
C THR A 56 20.72 20.98 -10.30
N GLU A 57 21.07 20.86 -9.01
CA GLU A 57 20.45 19.90 -8.10
C GLU A 57 18.94 20.19 -8.08
N GLU A 58 18.14 19.20 -8.47
CA GLU A 58 16.70 19.35 -8.57
C GLU A 58 16.13 19.73 -7.18
N PRO A 59 15.37 20.83 -7.05
CA PRO A 59 15.03 21.39 -5.75
C PRO A 59 14.22 20.39 -4.92
N ARG A 60 14.79 20.01 -3.76
CA ARG A 60 14.21 19.00 -2.85
C ARG A 60 12.75 19.34 -2.53
N PRO A 61 11.80 18.39 -2.65
CA PRO A 61 10.40 18.63 -2.34
C PRO A 61 10.18 19.20 -0.94
N ALA A 62 9.27 20.17 -0.85
CA ALA A 62 8.85 20.78 0.40
C ALA A 62 8.31 19.71 1.39
N PRO A 63 8.48 19.91 2.71
CA PRO A 63 7.86 19.04 3.72
C PRO A 63 6.35 18.91 3.51
N VAL A 64 5.80 17.73 3.80
CA VAL A 64 4.34 17.57 3.90
C VAL A 64 3.83 18.25 5.17
N GLY A 65 2.64 18.86 5.11
CA GLY A 65 1.95 19.42 6.27
C GLY A 65 0.47 19.02 6.35
N ALA A 66 -0.17 19.27 7.50
CA ALA A 66 -1.58 18.95 7.72
C ALA A 66 -2.53 19.58 6.67
N ASP A 67 -2.19 20.79 6.21
CA ASP A 67 -2.97 21.57 5.24
C ASP A 67 -2.78 21.11 3.78
N ASP A 68 -1.87 20.16 3.50
CA ASP A 68 -1.78 19.49 2.18
C ASP A 68 -2.90 18.45 1.98
N PHE A 69 -3.63 18.04 3.03
CA PHE A 69 -4.68 17.03 2.91
C PHE A 69 -5.84 17.55 2.06
N ARG A 70 -6.35 16.71 1.15
CA ARG A 70 -7.44 17.04 0.22
C ARG A 70 -8.60 16.09 0.42
N VAL A 71 -9.48 16.40 1.37
CA VAL A 71 -10.63 15.54 1.74
C VAL A 71 -11.54 15.17 0.56
N GLY A 72 -11.63 16.02 -0.47
CA GLY A 72 -12.33 15.73 -1.73
C GLY A 72 -11.87 14.43 -2.42
N ARG A 73 -10.62 14.03 -2.23
CA ARG A 73 -10.11 12.73 -2.70
C ARG A 73 -10.66 11.58 -1.85
N ALA A 74 -10.64 11.71 -0.52
CA ALA A 74 -11.18 10.69 0.39
C ALA A 74 -12.68 10.44 0.17
N GLU A 75 -13.49 11.49 0.01
CA GLU A 75 -14.92 11.35 -0.31
C GLU A 75 -15.18 10.71 -1.67
N ALA A 76 -14.30 10.92 -2.66
CA ALA A 76 -14.39 10.25 -3.95
C ALA A 76 -14.11 8.75 -3.84
N VAL A 77 -13.12 8.37 -3.02
CA VAL A 77 -12.82 6.96 -2.69
C VAL A 77 -13.99 6.29 -1.98
N VAL A 78 -14.57 6.93 -0.96
CA VAL A 78 -15.76 6.42 -0.24
C VAL A 78 -16.93 6.17 -1.20
N ARG A 79 -17.25 7.15 -2.06
CA ARG A 79 -18.31 7.02 -3.07
C ARG A 79 -18.03 5.93 -4.11
N HIS A 80 -16.76 5.69 -4.46
CA HIS A 80 -16.41 4.63 -5.39
C HIS A 80 -16.51 3.24 -4.73
N LEU A 81 -15.81 3.02 -3.61
CA LEU A 81 -15.75 1.72 -2.94
C LEU A 81 -17.13 1.27 -2.43
N ALA A 82 -17.82 2.10 -1.65
CA ALA A 82 -19.11 1.73 -1.06
C ALA A 82 -20.31 2.01 -1.98
N GLY A 83 -20.26 3.10 -2.77
CA GLY A 83 -21.36 3.48 -3.66
C GLY A 83 -21.35 2.81 -5.04
N THR A 84 -20.18 2.44 -5.59
CA THR A 84 -20.06 1.87 -6.95
C THR A 84 -19.66 0.39 -6.94
N ILE A 85 -18.76 -0.02 -6.05
CA ILE A 85 -18.35 -1.44 -5.92
C ILE A 85 -19.28 -2.20 -4.96
N GLY A 86 -19.67 -1.57 -3.86
CA GLY A 86 -20.57 -2.12 -2.84
C GLY A 86 -19.87 -3.08 -1.86
N PRO A 87 -20.63 -4.01 -1.24
CA PRO A 87 -20.10 -5.03 -0.34
C PRO A 87 -19.00 -5.86 -1.00
N ARG A 88 -17.90 -6.05 -0.28
CA ARG A 88 -16.62 -6.49 -0.84
C ARG A 88 -15.84 -7.37 0.11
N HIS A 89 -16.49 -8.38 0.71
CA HIS A 89 -15.84 -9.38 1.57
C HIS A 89 -14.57 -9.96 0.93
N GLY A 90 -13.51 -10.18 1.72
CA GLY A 90 -12.12 -10.34 1.23
C GLY A 90 -11.79 -11.53 0.32
N THR A 91 -12.79 -12.30 -0.12
CA THR A 91 -12.65 -13.40 -1.09
C THR A 91 -13.59 -13.25 -2.30
N SER A 92 -14.30 -12.11 -2.41
CA SER A 92 -15.34 -11.86 -3.41
C SER A 92 -14.79 -11.33 -4.76
N PRO A 93 -15.56 -11.47 -5.85
CA PRO A 93 -15.30 -10.75 -7.10
C PRO A 93 -15.33 -9.22 -6.94
N ALA A 94 -16.12 -8.69 -5.98
CA ALA A 94 -16.19 -7.26 -5.69
C ALA A 94 -14.90 -6.75 -5.02
N PHE A 95 -14.38 -7.49 -4.03
CA PHE A 95 -13.06 -7.26 -3.45
C PHE A 95 -11.96 -7.29 -4.52
N ALA A 96 -11.99 -8.27 -5.44
CA ALA A 96 -11.04 -8.32 -6.55
C ALA A 96 -11.14 -7.09 -7.49
N ARG A 97 -12.31 -6.46 -7.65
CA ARG A 97 -12.44 -5.16 -8.35
C ARG A 97 -11.80 -4.04 -7.53
N ALA A 98 -12.09 -3.96 -6.23
CA ALA A 98 -11.54 -2.95 -5.33
C ALA A 98 -10.00 -3.01 -5.29
N VAL A 99 -9.42 -4.20 -5.16
CA VAL A 99 -7.96 -4.44 -5.22
C VAL A 99 -7.35 -3.84 -6.48
N ARG A 100 -7.90 -4.16 -7.67
CA ARG A 100 -7.37 -3.62 -8.95
C ARG A 100 -7.51 -2.11 -9.06
N TRP A 101 -8.57 -1.53 -8.48
CA TRP A 101 -8.75 -0.09 -8.51
C TRP A 101 -7.80 0.64 -7.56
N VAL A 102 -7.65 0.18 -6.31
CA VAL A 102 -6.69 0.75 -5.35
C VAL A 102 -5.24 0.61 -5.83
N ASP A 103 -4.89 -0.53 -6.46
CA ASP A 103 -3.61 -0.74 -7.13
C ASP A 103 -3.36 0.32 -8.22
N ALA A 104 -4.34 0.51 -9.13
CA ALA A 104 -4.26 1.53 -10.18
C ALA A 104 -4.16 2.98 -9.65
N GLU A 105 -4.90 3.33 -8.59
CA GLU A 105 -4.80 4.65 -7.95
C GLU A 105 -3.39 4.88 -7.36
N LEU A 106 -2.84 3.90 -6.62
CA LEU A 106 -1.51 4.01 -6.01
C LEU A 106 -0.39 4.01 -7.07
N ALA A 107 -0.49 3.18 -8.11
CA ALA A 107 0.44 3.16 -9.23
C ALA A 107 0.39 4.47 -10.03
N GLY A 108 -0.80 5.06 -10.20
CA GLY A 108 -1.01 6.36 -10.83
C GLY A 108 -0.38 7.54 -10.07
N LEU A 109 -0.15 7.40 -8.77
CA LEU A 109 0.63 8.35 -7.95
C LEU A 109 2.16 8.14 -8.07
N GLY A 110 2.61 7.13 -8.83
CA GLY A 110 4.03 6.85 -9.06
C GLY A 110 4.70 5.92 -8.05
N TYR A 111 3.93 5.30 -7.15
CA TYR A 111 4.41 4.25 -6.25
C TYR A 111 4.68 2.94 -7.00
N ARG A 112 5.64 2.14 -6.51
CA ARG A 112 5.75 0.72 -6.86
C ARG A 112 4.71 -0.03 -6.04
N VAL A 113 3.74 -0.64 -6.70
CA VAL A 113 2.68 -1.43 -6.05
C VAL A 113 2.97 -2.94 -6.19
N GLU A 114 2.66 -3.69 -5.14
CA GLU A 114 2.80 -5.14 -5.07
C GLU A 114 1.52 -5.75 -4.45
N GLN A 115 0.98 -6.78 -5.10
CA GLN A 115 -0.17 -7.53 -4.60
C GLN A 115 0.30 -8.74 -3.80
N GLN A 116 0.44 -8.60 -2.48
CA GLN A 116 0.78 -9.70 -1.58
C GLN A 116 -0.42 -10.64 -1.44
N ARG A 117 -0.33 -11.83 -2.03
CA ARG A 117 -1.41 -12.84 -2.05
C ARG A 117 -1.28 -13.81 -0.89
N PHE A 118 -2.39 -14.11 -0.23
CA PHE A 118 -2.46 -15.10 0.85
C PHE A 118 -3.79 -15.87 0.79
N ARG A 119 -3.91 -16.93 1.60
CA ARG A 119 -5.16 -17.70 1.72
C ARG A 119 -5.95 -17.19 2.92
N ALA A 120 -7.21 -16.81 2.66
CA ALA A 120 -8.18 -16.53 3.71
C ALA A 120 -9.09 -17.75 3.87
N PRO A 121 -9.35 -18.23 5.09
CA PRO A 121 -10.26 -19.35 5.32
C PRO A 121 -11.71 -18.95 5.02
N GLY A 122 -12.55 -19.97 4.90
CA GLY A 122 -14.00 -19.82 4.88
C GLY A 122 -14.53 -19.79 6.31
N GLY A 123 -15.74 -19.28 6.49
CA GLY A 123 -16.35 -19.14 7.81
C GLY A 123 -17.70 -18.48 7.75
N VAL A 124 -18.13 -17.88 8.85
CA VAL A 124 -19.39 -17.13 8.97
C VAL A 124 -19.06 -15.73 9.46
N SER A 125 -19.35 -14.73 8.63
CA SER A 125 -19.24 -13.31 8.96
C SER A 125 -20.64 -12.76 9.16
N TRP A 126 -20.98 -12.29 10.36
CA TRP A 126 -22.29 -11.70 10.69
C TRP A 126 -23.50 -12.55 10.29
N GLY A 127 -23.41 -13.86 10.51
CA GLY A 127 -24.45 -14.84 10.16
C GLY A 127 -24.48 -15.25 8.68
N VAL A 128 -23.63 -14.64 7.83
CA VAL A 128 -23.53 -14.94 6.40
C VAL A 128 -22.30 -15.83 6.13
N PRO A 129 -22.46 -17.01 5.50
CA PRO A 129 -21.33 -17.83 5.09
C PRO A 129 -20.43 -17.12 4.07
N VAL A 130 -19.13 -17.06 4.34
CA VAL A 130 -18.11 -16.51 3.42
C VAL A 130 -17.16 -17.63 2.96
N PRO A 131 -16.91 -17.78 1.64
CA PRO A 131 -16.07 -18.86 1.13
C PRO A 131 -14.58 -18.61 1.41
N ALA A 132 -13.85 -19.71 1.59
CA ALA A 132 -12.39 -19.73 1.55
C ALA A 132 -11.88 -19.28 0.18
N GLY A 133 -10.70 -18.67 0.12
CA GLY A 133 -10.15 -18.20 -1.15
C GLY A 133 -8.77 -17.59 -1.05
N THR A 134 -8.34 -16.96 -2.15
CA THR A 134 -7.19 -16.06 -2.13
C THR A 134 -7.67 -14.65 -1.86
N SER A 135 -7.08 -14.01 -0.86
CA SER A 135 -7.19 -12.57 -0.61
C SER A 135 -5.84 -11.90 -0.92
N VAL A 136 -5.82 -10.56 -0.89
CA VAL A 136 -4.72 -9.74 -1.38
C VAL A 136 -4.56 -8.51 -0.48
N ASN A 137 -3.33 -8.23 -0.05
CA ASN A 137 -2.94 -6.89 0.41
C ASN A 137 -2.37 -6.12 -0.78
N VAL A 138 -2.77 -4.87 -0.97
CA VAL A 138 -2.15 -3.96 -1.94
C VAL A 138 -1.10 -3.13 -1.21
N VAL A 139 0.18 -3.40 -1.46
CA VAL A 139 1.33 -2.80 -0.79
C VAL A 139 2.01 -1.81 -1.75
N ALA A 140 1.97 -0.52 -1.46
CA ALA A 140 2.57 0.53 -2.28
C ALA A 140 3.77 1.19 -1.59
N THR A 141 4.88 1.26 -2.30
CA THR A 141 6.20 1.71 -1.81
C THR A 141 6.77 2.83 -2.68
N PRO A 142 7.49 3.81 -2.10
CA PRO A 142 8.12 4.88 -2.89
C PRO A 142 9.26 4.33 -3.77
N ARG A 143 9.65 5.10 -4.79
CA ARG A 143 10.80 4.74 -5.64
C ARG A 143 12.07 4.64 -4.79
N GLY A 144 12.87 3.60 -5.04
CA GLY A 144 14.11 3.34 -4.28
C GLY A 144 13.89 2.87 -2.83
N PHE A 145 12.68 2.41 -2.48
CA PHE A 145 12.39 1.86 -1.16
C PHE A 145 13.23 0.61 -0.84
N ASP A 146 13.83 0.60 0.34
CA ASP A 146 14.53 -0.53 0.96
C ASP A 146 13.80 -0.85 2.27
N PRO A 147 13.15 -2.02 2.40
CA PRO A 147 12.38 -2.38 3.59
C PRO A 147 13.27 -2.62 4.82
N ALA A 148 14.59 -2.80 4.65
CA ALA A 148 15.55 -2.93 5.74
C ALA A 148 16.10 -1.57 6.24
N ARG A 149 15.51 -0.43 5.80
CA ARG A 149 15.84 0.93 6.28
C ARG A 149 14.65 1.59 6.98
N PRO A 150 14.88 2.55 7.89
CA PRO A 150 13.82 3.21 8.66
C PRO A 150 12.67 3.74 7.80
N HIS A 151 11.45 3.26 8.08
CA HIS A 151 10.23 3.60 7.35
C HIS A 151 8.99 3.56 8.26
N LEU A 152 7.86 4.06 7.76
CA LEU A 152 6.55 4.02 8.41
C LEU A 152 5.56 3.22 7.55
N VAL A 153 4.54 2.68 8.18
CA VAL A 153 3.41 2.01 7.50
C VAL A 153 2.12 2.77 7.79
N VAL A 154 1.30 3.00 6.77
CA VAL A 154 -0.09 3.47 6.89
C VAL A 154 -0.99 2.43 6.25
N GLY A 155 -1.88 1.86 7.05
CA GLY A 155 -2.77 0.77 6.66
C GLY A 155 -4.25 1.13 6.74
N ALA A 156 -5.08 0.44 5.96
CA ALA A 156 -6.53 0.38 6.10
C ALA A 156 -7.03 -0.91 5.45
N HIS A 157 -8.00 -1.61 6.03
CA HIS A 157 -8.58 -2.76 5.31
C HIS A 157 -9.51 -2.32 4.18
N LEU A 158 -9.48 -3.12 3.12
CA LEU A 158 -10.19 -2.87 1.87
C LEU A 158 -11.46 -3.73 1.75
N ASP A 159 -11.58 -4.82 2.50
CA ASP A 159 -12.81 -5.62 2.51
C ASP A 159 -13.87 -5.09 3.50
N THR A 160 -15.00 -5.79 3.56
CA THR A 160 -16.17 -5.50 4.38
C THR A 160 -16.82 -6.80 4.84
N VAL A 161 -17.65 -6.73 5.88
CA VAL A 161 -18.71 -7.72 6.12
C VAL A 161 -19.55 -7.89 4.85
N PRO A 162 -20.08 -9.09 4.56
CA PRO A 162 -20.71 -9.40 3.28
C PRO A 162 -22.03 -8.64 3.03
N GLN A 163 -22.70 -8.15 4.08
CA GLN A 163 -23.99 -7.44 4.00
C GLN A 163 -23.89 -5.90 3.95
N ALA A 164 -22.73 -5.32 4.25
CA ALA A 164 -22.56 -3.86 4.33
C ALA A 164 -21.83 -3.29 3.10
N PRO A 165 -22.26 -2.15 2.54
CA PRO A 165 -21.51 -1.44 1.50
C PRO A 165 -20.16 -0.92 2.00
N GLY A 166 -20.01 -0.71 3.31
CA GLY A 166 -18.73 -0.45 3.94
C GLY A 166 -18.17 0.93 3.66
N ALA A 167 -18.99 1.97 3.81
CA ALA A 167 -18.63 3.36 3.54
C ALA A 167 -17.78 3.95 4.66
N GLU A 168 -18.28 3.89 5.89
CA GLU A 168 -17.46 4.14 7.07
C GLU A 168 -16.51 2.97 7.31
N ASP A 169 -16.96 1.74 7.05
CA ASP A 169 -16.24 0.51 7.39
C ASP A 169 -15.86 -0.35 6.16
N ASN A 170 -14.72 -0.14 5.50
CA ASN A 170 -13.69 0.85 5.81
C ASN A 170 -13.22 1.63 4.58
N ALA A 171 -14.17 2.03 3.72
CA ALA A 171 -13.85 2.94 2.62
C ALA A 171 -13.40 4.32 3.12
N SER A 172 -13.78 4.71 4.35
CA SER A 172 -13.28 5.92 5.02
C SER A 172 -11.76 5.86 5.23
N GLY A 173 -11.23 4.75 5.77
CA GLY A 173 -9.81 4.51 6.01
C GLY A 173 -9.01 4.47 4.71
N VAL A 174 -9.48 3.71 3.73
CA VAL A 174 -8.86 3.66 2.39
C VAL A 174 -8.92 5.03 1.70
N GLY A 175 -9.97 5.81 1.93
CA GLY A 175 -10.09 7.18 1.43
C GLY A 175 -9.06 8.13 2.02
N VAL A 176 -8.85 8.09 3.34
CA VAL A 176 -7.79 8.86 4.00
C VAL A 176 -6.39 8.39 3.56
N LEU A 177 -6.19 7.08 3.42
CA LEU A 177 -4.94 6.47 2.93
C LEU A 177 -4.57 7.00 1.54
N LEU A 178 -5.48 6.90 0.55
CA LEU A 178 -5.22 7.36 -0.81
C LEU A 178 -5.05 8.89 -0.91
N ALA A 179 -5.82 9.65 -0.15
CA ALA A 179 -5.68 11.11 -0.09
C ALA A 179 -4.35 11.55 0.55
N ALA A 180 -3.86 10.82 1.56
CA ALA A 180 -2.56 11.05 2.19
C ALA A 180 -1.39 10.62 1.28
N ALA A 181 -1.51 9.47 0.62
CA ALA A 181 -0.54 8.98 -0.37
C ALA A 181 -0.37 9.99 -1.52
N HIS A 182 -1.45 10.60 -2.02
CA HIS A 182 -1.36 11.65 -3.03
C HIS A 182 -0.52 12.86 -2.55
N ALA A 183 -0.68 13.29 -1.29
CA ALA A 183 0.13 14.39 -0.75
C ALA A 183 1.60 13.98 -0.59
N ALA A 184 1.86 12.78 -0.08
CA ALA A 184 3.20 12.23 0.11
C ALA A 184 3.95 11.88 -1.20
N ALA A 185 3.24 11.73 -2.32
CA ALA A 185 3.87 11.61 -3.64
C ALA A 185 4.45 12.94 -4.15
N GLN A 186 3.98 14.08 -3.62
CA GLN A 186 4.37 15.44 -4.04
C GLN A 186 5.19 16.21 -2.99
N ARG A 187 5.28 15.66 -1.77
CA ARG A 187 5.85 16.31 -0.58
C ARG A 187 6.77 15.34 0.15
N ARG A 188 7.80 15.88 0.82
CA ARG A 188 8.73 15.09 1.61
C ARG A 188 8.16 14.77 2.99
N THR A 189 8.02 13.48 3.28
CA THR A 189 7.71 12.94 4.61
C THR A 189 8.97 12.83 5.49
N ARG A 190 8.81 12.57 6.79
CA ARG A 190 9.93 12.36 7.75
C ARG A 190 10.72 11.08 7.49
N LEU A 191 10.03 10.06 7.00
CA LEU A 191 10.55 8.74 6.62
C LEU A 191 9.78 8.26 5.38
N PRO A 192 10.34 7.35 4.56
CA PRO A 192 9.58 6.62 3.54
C PRO A 192 8.32 6.00 4.14
N VAL A 193 7.22 6.03 3.40
CA VAL A 193 5.92 5.50 3.84
C VAL A 193 5.49 4.36 2.93
N VAL A 194 5.17 3.22 3.53
CA VAL A 194 4.50 2.10 2.87
C VAL A 194 3.01 2.24 3.09
N TRP A 195 2.23 2.24 2.02
CA TRP A 195 0.77 2.31 2.07
C TRP A 195 0.21 0.92 1.85
N VAL A 196 -0.63 0.41 2.75
CA VAL A 196 -1.17 -0.94 2.66
C VAL A 196 -2.69 -0.94 2.74
N ALA A 197 -3.34 -1.33 1.65
CA ALA A 197 -4.74 -1.74 1.70
C ALA A 197 -4.80 -3.23 2.04
N PHE A 198 -5.15 -3.58 3.28
CA PHE A 198 -5.22 -4.96 3.75
C PHE A 198 -6.47 -5.68 3.23
N GLY A 199 -6.38 -6.98 3.03
CA GLY A 199 -7.52 -7.82 2.68
C GLY A 199 -7.92 -8.78 3.78
N ALA A 200 -9.17 -9.24 3.78
CA ALA A 200 -9.67 -10.21 4.76
C ALA A 200 -9.34 -9.79 6.21
N GLU A 201 -9.60 -8.54 6.55
CA GLU A 201 -9.56 -8.09 7.95
C GLU A 201 -10.77 -8.68 8.69
N GLU A 202 -11.93 -8.61 8.05
CA GLU A 202 -13.24 -8.79 8.67
C GLU A 202 -13.48 -10.19 9.29
N PRO A 203 -14.10 -10.29 10.48
CA PRO A 203 -14.30 -11.55 11.18
C PRO A 203 -15.05 -12.62 10.39
N ARG A 204 -14.53 -13.85 10.47
CA ARG A 204 -15.07 -15.07 9.83
C ARG A 204 -15.44 -16.17 10.83
N GLY A 205 -15.28 -15.90 12.12
CA GLY A 205 -15.45 -16.84 13.21
C GLY A 205 -15.42 -16.14 14.57
N PRO A 206 -15.54 -16.88 15.68
CA PRO A 206 -15.74 -16.31 17.01
C PRO A 206 -14.44 -15.99 17.79
N THR A 207 -13.25 -16.28 17.26
CA THR A 207 -11.97 -16.15 17.99
C THR A 207 -11.11 -14.96 17.52
N ASP A 208 -10.15 -14.54 18.35
CA ASP A 208 -9.17 -13.47 18.04
C ASP A 208 -8.24 -13.80 16.85
N ASP A 209 -8.23 -15.06 16.40
CA ASP A 209 -7.51 -15.53 15.21
C ASP A 209 -8.44 -15.72 13.99
N ASP A 210 -9.72 -15.36 14.08
CA ASP A 210 -10.69 -15.43 12.97
C ASP A 210 -10.86 -14.12 12.18
N HIS A 211 -9.93 -13.19 12.35
CA HIS A 211 -9.87 -11.88 11.69
C HIS A 211 -8.42 -11.45 11.40
N HIS A 212 -8.25 -10.24 10.86
CA HIS A 212 -7.00 -9.57 10.52
C HIS A 212 -6.07 -10.39 9.61
N TYR A 213 -6.61 -11.25 8.74
CA TYR A 213 -5.80 -12.22 7.98
C TYR A 213 -4.77 -11.53 7.07
N GLY A 214 -5.11 -10.36 6.50
CA GLY A 214 -4.21 -9.55 5.67
C GLY A 214 -3.02 -9.00 6.43
N SER A 215 -3.24 -8.26 7.51
CA SER A 215 -2.13 -7.72 8.32
C SER A 215 -1.32 -8.82 9.02
N ARG A 216 -1.93 -9.93 9.43
CA ARG A 216 -1.21 -11.12 9.91
C ARG A 216 -0.29 -11.70 8.85
N ALA A 217 -0.76 -11.85 7.60
CA ALA A 217 0.06 -12.33 6.49
C ALA A 217 1.19 -11.34 6.13
N TYR A 218 0.93 -10.03 6.24
CA TYR A 218 1.93 -8.99 6.03
C TYR A 218 3.06 -9.08 7.07
N VAL A 219 2.70 -9.08 8.36
CA VAL A 219 3.66 -9.14 9.48
C VAL A 219 4.43 -10.48 9.46
N ALA A 220 3.77 -11.60 9.21
CA ALA A 220 4.41 -12.92 9.12
C ALA A 220 5.44 -13.02 7.98
N ALA A 221 5.30 -12.22 6.92
CA ALA A 221 6.28 -12.17 5.82
C ALA A 221 7.52 -11.30 6.14
N MET A 222 7.48 -10.43 7.16
CA MET A 222 8.58 -9.52 7.48
C MET A 222 9.77 -10.27 8.11
N THR A 223 10.95 -10.13 7.51
CA THR A 223 12.22 -10.57 8.08
C THR A 223 12.58 -9.78 9.34
N GLY A 224 13.48 -10.32 10.17
CA GLY A 224 13.95 -9.62 11.38
C GLY A 224 14.53 -8.23 11.12
N ARG A 225 15.21 -8.02 9.97
CA ARG A 225 15.74 -6.70 9.59
C ARG A 225 14.63 -5.69 9.27
N GLU A 226 13.59 -6.12 8.58
CA GLU A 226 12.46 -5.25 8.22
C GLU A 226 11.61 -4.91 9.46
N ARG A 227 11.45 -5.88 10.37
CA ARG A 227 10.84 -5.69 11.69
C ARG A 227 11.57 -4.63 12.52
N THR A 228 12.90 -4.69 12.59
CA THR A 228 13.72 -3.65 13.25
C THR A 228 13.69 -2.30 12.53
N ALA A 229 13.54 -2.30 11.20
CA ALA A 229 13.50 -1.09 10.40
C ALA A 229 12.18 -0.32 10.50
N MET A 230 11.04 -1.00 10.70
CA MET A 230 9.73 -0.35 10.80
C MET A 230 9.61 0.52 12.07
N GLN A 231 9.48 1.83 11.90
CA GLN A 231 9.45 2.80 13.00
C GLN A 231 8.04 3.08 13.55
N GLY A 232 7.02 2.46 13.00
CA GLY A 232 5.63 2.61 13.42
C GLY A 232 4.63 2.32 12.30
N MET A 233 3.50 1.70 12.65
CA MET A 233 2.35 1.48 11.78
C MET A 233 1.11 2.20 12.33
N VAL A 234 0.31 2.82 11.47
CA VAL A 234 -1.02 3.32 11.83
C VAL A 234 -2.09 2.66 10.97
N SER A 235 -3.07 2.01 11.62
CA SER A 235 -4.32 1.55 10.98
C SER A 235 -5.32 2.69 10.93
N LEU A 236 -5.99 2.87 9.80
CA LEU A 236 -7.09 3.80 9.59
C LEU A 236 -8.36 2.97 9.46
N ASP A 237 -9.24 3.04 10.45
CA ASP A 237 -10.39 2.17 10.60
C ASP A 237 -11.57 2.96 11.15
N ARG A 238 -12.59 3.13 10.30
CA ARG A 238 -13.80 3.90 10.60
C ARG A 238 -13.44 5.32 11.05
N VAL A 239 -12.91 6.08 10.10
CA VAL A 239 -12.29 7.40 10.29
C VAL A 239 -13.11 8.56 9.73
N GLY A 240 -14.39 8.31 9.42
CA GLY A 240 -15.33 9.24 8.82
C GLY A 240 -16.54 9.57 9.69
N VAL A 241 -16.75 8.91 10.84
CA VAL A 241 -17.78 9.28 11.83
C VAL A 241 -17.16 9.78 13.14
N GLY A 242 -17.83 10.75 13.77
CA GLY A 242 -17.47 11.32 15.08
C GLY A 242 -16.99 12.78 15.00
N ALA A 243 -16.93 13.45 16.16
CA ALA A 243 -16.46 14.84 16.28
C ALA A 243 -15.00 14.98 16.77
N THR A 244 -14.47 13.91 17.36
CA THR A 244 -13.08 13.73 17.78
C THR A 244 -12.51 12.49 17.09
N VAL A 245 -11.18 12.40 16.96
CA VAL A 245 -10.53 11.19 16.43
C VAL A 245 -10.01 10.34 17.58
N PRO A 246 -10.57 9.14 17.85
CA PRO A 246 -9.97 8.21 18.80
C PRO A 246 -8.63 7.69 18.26
N VAL A 247 -7.66 7.55 19.15
CA VAL A 247 -6.32 7.02 18.86
C VAL A 247 -6.14 5.75 19.68
N GLY A 248 -6.44 4.61 19.08
CA GLY A 248 -6.44 3.30 19.73
C GLY A 248 -5.02 2.74 19.88
N SER A 249 -4.70 2.27 21.09
CA SER A 249 -3.54 1.42 21.37
C SER A 249 -4.00 0.04 21.83
N ALA A 250 -3.35 -1.01 21.31
CA ALA A 250 -3.53 -2.39 21.77
C ALA A 250 -2.65 -2.76 22.98
N GLY A 251 -1.78 -1.85 23.44
CA GLY A 251 -0.89 -2.05 24.59
C GLY A 251 -0.87 -0.88 25.57
N ALA A 252 -0.42 -1.15 26.81
CA ALA A 252 -0.45 -0.18 27.92
C ALA A 252 0.46 1.06 27.71
N SER A 253 1.44 0.97 26.81
CA SER A 253 2.27 2.10 26.38
C SER A 253 2.67 1.88 24.92
N ASP A 254 2.11 2.66 24.00
CA ASP A 254 2.44 2.62 22.58
C ASP A 254 3.05 3.97 22.13
N PRO A 255 4.30 3.99 21.65
CA PRO A 255 4.91 5.22 21.13
C PRO A 255 4.21 5.74 19.87
N VAL A 256 3.50 4.90 19.09
CA VAL A 256 2.77 5.36 17.91
C VAL A 256 1.55 6.19 18.33
N GLN A 257 0.71 5.69 19.24
CA GLN A 257 -0.41 6.44 19.83
C GLN A 257 0.04 7.80 20.36
N GLN A 258 1.13 7.85 21.13
CA GLN A 258 1.64 9.13 21.66
C GLN A 258 2.07 10.09 20.55
N SER A 259 2.81 9.59 19.55
CA SER A 259 3.24 10.40 18.40
C SER A 259 2.08 10.87 17.49
N LEU A 260 0.98 10.13 17.44
CA LEU A 260 -0.27 10.50 16.75
C LEU A 260 -1.05 11.57 17.53
N LEU A 261 -1.12 11.47 18.86
CA LEU A 261 -1.71 12.51 19.71
C LEU A 261 -0.90 13.81 19.63
N GLU A 262 0.44 13.73 19.56
CA GLU A 262 1.30 14.88 19.25
C GLU A 262 1.04 15.48 17.87
N ALA A 263 0.89 14.63 16.84
CA ALA A 263 0.54 15.07 15.50
C ALA A 263 -0.83 15.77 15.47
N ALA A 264 -1.81 15.27 16.22
CA ALA A 264 -3.12 15.90 16.39
C ALA A 264 -3.01 17.28 17.06
N ARG A 265 -2.21 17.41 18.13
CA ARG A 265 -1.90 18.70 18.75
C ARG A 265 -1.27 19.68 17.75
N ARG A 266 -0.27 19.27 16.98
CA ARG A 266 0.36 20.10 15.92
C ARG A 266 -0.64 20.50 14.83
N ALA A 267 -1.50 19.57 14.42
CA ALA A 267 -2.53 19.79 13.39
C ALA A 267 -3.73 20.64 13.86
N ARG A 268 -3.82 20.92 15.17
CA ARG A 268 -4.97 21.53 15.88
C ARG A 268 -6.26 20.71 15.69
N VAL A 269 -6.15 19.39 15.80
CA VAL A 269 -7.27 18.44 15.72
C VAL A 269 -7.56 17.85 17.10
N ALA A 270 -8.83 17.78 17.48
CA ALA A 270 -9.25 17.11 18.70
C ALA A 270 -9.16 15.58 18.53
N ALA A 271 -8.26 14.96 19.30
CA ALA A 271 -8.04 13.53 19.34
C ALA A 271 -7.94 13.04 20.79
N LEU A 272 -8.39 11.81 21.06
CA LEU A 272 -8.45 11.23 22.41
C LEU A 272 -7.77 9.85 22.42
N PRO A 273 -7.00 9.50 23.46
CA PRO A 273 -6.46 8.16 23.62
C PRO A 273 -7.58 7.15 23.88
N GLU A 274 -7.46 5.98 23.28
CA GLU A 274 -8.28 4.79 23.56
C GLU A 274 -7.34 3.63 23.91
N ALA A 275 -7.56 2.98 25.06
CA ALA A 275 -6.74 1.87 25.56
C ALA A 275 -7.39 0.52 25.29
N GLU A 276 -6.60 -0.55 25.29
CA GLU A 276 -7.03 -1.94 25.01
C GLU A 276 -7.79 -2.11 23.67
N SER A 277 -7.48 -1.26 22.71
CA SER A 277 -8.08 -1.21 21.39
C SER A 277 -7.41 -2.25 20.47
N ARG A 278 -8.08 -3.39 20.24
CA ARG A 278 -7.53 -4.53 19.46
C ARG A 278 -8.30 -4.86 18.19
N SER A 279 -9.41 -4.17 17.92
CA SER A 279 -10.29 -4.41 16.75
C SER A 279 -9.86 -3.61 15.53
N SER A 280 -8.67 -3.91 14.99
CA SER A 280 -8.21 -3.51 13.66
C SER A 280 -6.84 -4.14 13.33
N ASP A 281 -6.38 -3.97 12.09
CA ASP A 281 -5.10 -4.47 11.56
C ASP A 281 -3.85 -4.12 12.40
N HIS A 282 -3.85 -3.03 13.20
CA HIS A 282 -2.71 -2.68 14.06
C HIS A 282 -2.45 -3.75 15.14
N TRP A 283 -3.48 -4.51 15.55
CA TRP A 283 -3.32 -5.60 16.52
C TRP A 283 -2.33 -6.66 16.03
N SER A 284 -2.34 -6.99 14.73
CA SER A 284 -1.40 -7.93 14.10
C SER A 284 0.06 -7.52 14.26
N PHE A 285 0.33 -6.22 14.32
CA PHE A 285 1.67 -5.66 14.54
C PHE A 285 2.03 -5.71 16.04
N VAL A 286 1.15 -5.21 16.91
CA VAL A 286 1.41 -5.16 18.37
C VAL A 286 1.58 -6.56 18.97
N ARG A 287 0.78 -7.54 18.53
CA ARG A 287 0.87 -8.95 18.96
C ARG A 287 2.23 -9.58 18.67
N ASP A 288 2.91 -9.09 17.63
CA ASP A 288 4.24 -9.51 17.17
C ASP A 288 5.37 -8.59 17.68
N GLY A 289 5.07 -7.71 18.64
CA GLY A 289 6.03 -6.79 19.26
C GLY A 289 6.40 -5.56 18.42
N LEU A 290 5.65 -5.28 17.36
CA LEU A 290 5.89 -4.13 16.48
C LEU A 290 5.07 -2.90 16.92
N PRO A 291 5.64 -1.68 16.87
CA PRO A 291 4.94 -0.46 17.31
C PRO A 291 3.81 -0.09 16.34
N ALA A 292 2.56 -0.08 16.82
CA ALA A 292 1.39 0.23 16.00
C ALA A 292 0.15 0.74 16.76
N ALA A 293 -0.59 1.64 16.12
CA ALA A 293 -1.82 2.27 16.64
C ALA A 293 -2.97 2.26 15.62
N ARG A 294 -4.18 2.58 16.06
CA ARG A 294 -5.37 2.85 15.22
C ARG A 294 -5.77 4.32 15.29
N LEU A 295 -6.31 4.87 14.21
CA LEU A 295 -7.16 6.06 14.21
C LEU A 295 -8.59 5.67 13.82
N GLY A 296 -9.59 6.24 14.49
CA GLY A 296 -11.01 6.12 14.13
C GLY A 296 -11.84 5.29 15.11
N SER A 297 -12.84 4.56 14.61
CA SER A 297 -13.75 3.68 15.35
C SER A 297 -14.67 4.37 16.36
N THR A 298 -15.24 5.52 15.99
CA THR A 298 -16.37 6.08 16.75
C THR A 298 -17.64 5.25 16.51
N SER A 299 -18.36 4.87 17.57
CA SER A 299 -19.62 4.13 17.46
C SER A 299 -20.68 4.88 16.64
N TYR A 300 -21.34 4.17 15.72
CA TYR A 300 -22.38 4.72 14.84
C TYR A 300 -23.47 3.68 14.55
N ALA A 301 -24.68 4.14 14.22
CA ALA A 301 -25.87 3.28 14.15
C ALA A 301 -25.87 2.28 12.97
N ALA A 302 -25.16 2.58 11.89
CA ALA A 302 -25.13 1.78 10.66
C ALA A 302 -24.00 0.73 10.62
N TYR A 303 -23.24 0.57 11.71
CA TYR A 303 -22.11 -0.35 11.78
C TYR A 303 -22.52 -1.79 11.43
N HIS A 304 -21.80 -2.38 10.47
CA HIS A 304 -22.06 -3.70 9.89
C HIS A 304 -23.49 -3.92 9.34
N SER A 305 -24.22 -2.85 9.02
CA SER A 305 -25.55 -2.91 8.42
C SER A 305 -25.53 -2.56 6.91
N PRO A 306 -26.60 -2.89 6.16
CA PRO A 306 -26.78 -2.40 4.80
C PRO A 306 -26.78 -0.86 4.67
N ASP A 307 -27.01 -0.15 5.77
CA ASP A 307 -27.06 1.32 5.82
C ASP A 307 -25.67 1.97 5.98
N ASP A 308 -24.57 1.21 6.03
CA ASP A 308 -23.21 1.78 5.94
C ASP A 308 -22.89 2.24 4.52
N VAL A 309 -23.61 3.28 4.08
CA VAL A 309 -23.59 3.90 2.76
C VAL A 309 -22.84 5.23 2.79
N PRO A 310 -22.34 5.77 1.65
CA PRO A 310 -21.55 7.01 1.63
C PRO A 310 -22.14 8.24 2.35
N ALA A 311 -23.44 8.27 2.62
CA ALA A 311 -24.11 9.33 3.37
C ALA A 311 -23.85 9.32 4.89
N VAL A 312 -23.34 8.22 5.48
CA VAL A 312 -23.01 8.19 6.93
C VAL A 312 -21.68 8.90 7.24
N VAL A 313 -20.83 9.10 6.23
CA VAL A 313 -19.47 9.61 6.39
C VAL A 313 -19.44 11.14 6.46
N ASP A 314 -18.99 11.68 7.60
CA ASP A 314 -18.72 13.11 7.80
C ASP A 314 -17.40 13.52 7.14
N ARG A 315 -17.50 14.39 6.13
CA ARG A 315 -16.39 15.11 5.52
C ARG A 315 -15.45 15.75 6.55
N ALA A 316 -15.98 16.36 7.59
CA ALA A 316 -15.17 17.05 8.58
C ALA A 316 -14.34 16.04 9.41
N GLN A 317 -14.85 14.84 9.67
CA GLN A 317 -14.09 13.77 10.32
C GLN A 317 -12.98 13.22 9.43
N LEU A 318 -13.27 12.92 8.15
CA LEU A 318 -12.23 12.54 7.18
C LEU A 318 -11.10 13.59 7.11
N GLN A 319 -11.47 14.88 7.13
CA GLN A 319 -10.53 16.00 7.15
C GLN A 319 -9.74 16.07 8.47
N ARG A 320 -10.35 15.78 9.62
CA ARG A 320 -9.67 15.69 10.92
C ARG A 320 -8.65 14.56 10.92
N THR A 321 -9.03 13.34 10.56
CA THR A 321 -8.12 12.18 10.52
C THR A 321 -6.98 12.39 9.52
N GLY A 322 -7.27 12.83 8.30
CA GLY A 322 -6.25 13.07 7.28
C GLY A 322 -5.20 14.12 7.66
N ARG A 323 -5.61 15.15 8.43
CA ARG A 323 -4.68 16.14 9.00
C ARG A 323 -3.74 15.52 10.04
N ILE A 324 -4.24 14.62 10.90
CA ILE A 324 -3.40 13.89 11.86
C ILE A 324 -2.38 13.03 11.12
N VAL A 325 -2.82 12.26 10.12
CA VAL A 325 -1.92 11.41 9.30
C VAL A 325 -0.81 12.24 8.66
N LEU A 326 -1.14 13.34 7.97
CA LEU A 326 -0.10 14.17 7.35
C LEU A 326 0.80 14.87 8.38
N ALA A 327 0.26 15.33 9.52
CA ALA A 327 1.06 15.91 10.61
C ALA A 327 1.98 14.88 11.32
N TRP A 328 1.64 13.60 11.27
CA TRP A 328 2.45 12.48 11.78
C TRP A 328 3.53 12.06 10.78
N LEU A 329 3.26 12.20 9.48
CA LEU A 329 4.23 11.99 8.40
C LEU A 329 5.14 13.21 8.15
N SER A 330 4.78 14.38 8.66
CA SER A 330 5.59 15.61 8.58
C SER A 330 6.97 15.40 9.24
N PRO A 331 8.08 15.87 8.63
CA PRO A 331 9.33 16.10 9.35
C PRO A 331 9.09 16.93 10.61
N SER A 332 9.75 16.59 11.72
CA SER A 332 9.86 17.51 12.85
C SER A 332 10.50 18.81 12.37
N GLY A 333 9.88 19.94 12.73
CA GLY A 333 10.45 21.28 12.53
C GLY A 333 11.49 21.61 13.59
#